data_AF-A0AAD9B6J5-F1
#
_entry.id   AF-A0AAD9B6J5-F1
#
_cell.length_a   1.000
_cell.length_b   1.000
_cell.length_c   1.000
_cell.angle_alpha   90.00
_cell.angle_beta   90.00
_cell.angle_gamma   90.00
#
_symmetry.space_group_name_H-M   'P 1'
#
loop_
_entity.id
_entity.type
_entity.pdbx_description
1 polymer ?
#
loop_
_entity_poly.entity_id
_entity_poly.type
_entity_poly.pdbx_seq_one_letter_code
_entity_poly.pdbx_strand_id
1 'polypeptide(L)'
;MDPFVSEGDPEPSRPESCLDQPMDSSSLHEVVHEVVHEVVHSESSALPAKHHDPDTTEPISCGLQTLEELLSWKRSDANLFNVAAVPLAPRDPPLAASARRTLVSHDMMGGYLDDRFTQGTHSDAPYAFYHWQYIDIFNYFTHNMVTIPPVVWTNAAHKHGVVVLGTFITEWTDGAVVCEAFLKDEESYRAVADRLVQISHCYGFDGWLINIENPLSAAVKNTPLFLQYLTEQMHERVPGSLVLWYDSVLEKGELKWQNELNESNRVFFGACDGFFTNYNWTEQSLEWMTGYSGLDGRQADVYVGVDVFARGKVVGGMWETNKALEIIRKHSFSVALVAPGWVYETLSDKTQFRKNQDKFWALLSDFLNIHQPASPLPFVSSFCQGFGKAIYRRGQEVQPLYYNTQLEGGGWLSSRGCPDDAWNGGCSLLLEGVIPATHTSPVSAKIFSLNVILAPKLW
;
A
#
# COMPACT_ATOMS: atom_id res chain seq x y z
N MET A 1 35.95 57.69 -8.60
CA MET A 1 37.07 56.77 -8.34
C MET A 1 36.66 55.97 -7.13
N ASP A 2 35.88 54.92 -7.36
CA ASP A 2 35.44 53.98 -6.33
C ASP A 2 36.44 52.83 -6.25
N PRO A 3 36.81 52.37 -5.04
CA PRO A 3 37.55 51.14 -4.87
C PRO A 3 36.60 49.96 -4.58
N PHE A 4 37.01 48.83 -5.14
CA PHE A 4 36.49 47.47 -5.01
C PHE A 4 36.12 47.06 -3.57
N VAL A 5 35.02 46.30 -3.44
CA VAL A 5 34.73 45.41 -2.30
C VAL A 5 34.64 43.98 -2.86
N SER A 6 35.36 43.07 -2.20
CA SER A 6 35.56 41.67 -2.58
C SER A 6 34.32 40.80 -2.35
N GLU A 7 34.08 39.88 -3.28
CA GLU A 7 33.18 38.72 -3.12
C GLU A 7 33.67 37.83 -1.97
N GLY A 8 32.77 37.47 -1.06
CA GLY A 8 33.00 36.44 -0.04
C GLY A 8 32.47 35.09 -0.54
N ASP A 9 33.25 34.03 -0.33
CA ASP A 9 32.88 32.65 -0.64
C ASP A 9 31.58 32.23 0.07
N PRO A 10 30.73 31.38 -0.56
CA PRO A 10 29.53 30.85 0.09
C PRO A 10 29.90 29.78 1.13
N GLU A 11 29.36 29.90 2.34
CA GLU A 11 29.45 28.88 3.38
C GLU A 11 28.87 27.52 2.88
N PRO A 12 29.45 26.38 3.30
CA PRO A 12 28.93 25.07 2.93
C PRO A 12 27.53 24.85 3.54
N SER A 13 26.60 24.37 2.70
CA SER A 13 25.23 24.07 3.07
C SER A 13 25.15 23.05 4.21
N ARG A 14 24.41 23.42 5.26
CA ARG A 14 24.11 22.57 6.42
C ARG A 14 23.26 21.36 5.97
N PRO A 15 23.50 20.13 6.47
CA PRO A 15 22.66 18.99 6.14
C PRO A 15 21.23 19.20 6.68
N GLU A 16 20.21 19.07 5.81
CA GLU A 16 18.80 19.11 6.19
C GLU A 16 18.52 17.99 7.20
N SER A 17 18.06 18.39 8.39
CA SER A 17 17.71 17.48 9.48
C SER A 17 16.20 17.22 9.45
N CYS A 18 15.77 16.06 9.95
CA CYS A 18 14.35 15.82 10.24
C CYS A 18 13.73 16.89 11.18
N LEU A 19 14.56 17.66 11.90
CA LEU A 19 14.15 18.73 12.82
C LEU A 19 13.80 20.07 12.14
N ASP A 20 13.99 20.23 10.83
CA ASP A 20 13.66 21.48 10.15
C ASP A 20 12.13 21.68 10.13
N GLN A 21 11.65 22.60 10.97
CA GLN A 21 10.24 23.02 11.01
C GLN A 21 9.84 23.69 9.68
N PRO A 22 8.57 23.56 9.26
CA PRO A 22 8.09 24.22 8.04
C PRO A 22 8.22 25.74 8.18
N MET A 23 8.71 26.40 7.13
CA MET A 23 8.48 27.84 6.96
C MET A 23 6.97 28.05 6.87
N ASP A 24 6.46 28.78 7.86
CA ASP A 24 5.05 29.09 8.08
C ASP A 24 4.36 29.59 6.80
N SER A 25 3.23 28.96 6.44
CA SER A 25 2.29 29.44 5.41
C SER A 25 1.23 30.38 6.00
N SER A 26 1.58 31.15 7.02
CA SER A 26 0.65 32.02 7.78
C SER A 26 0.59 33.45 7.23
N SER A 27 0.23 33.62 5.96
CA SER A 27 -0.28 34.92 5.50
C SER A 27 -0.97 34.80 4.15
N LEU A 28 -2.27 34.50 4.14
CA LEU A 28 -3.16 34.79 3.02
C LEU A 28 -4.62 34.74 3.51
N HIS A 29 -5.06 35.82 4.15
CA HIS A 29 -6.48 36.17 4.24
C HIS A 29 -6.60 37.68 4.05
N GLU A 30 -6.78 38.10 2.81
CA GLU A 30 -7.60 39.27 2.48
C GLU A 30 -8.13 39.09 1.05
N VAL A 31 -9.46 38.96 0.93
CA VAL A 31 -10.13 38.81 -0.36
C VAL A 31 -10.30 40.20 -0.96
N VAL A 32 -9.48 40.52 -1.95
CA VAL A 32 -9.75 41.61 -2.90
C VAL A 32 -9.97 40.96 -4.26
N HIS A 33 -11.18 41.12 -4.81
CA HIS A 33 -11.50 40.71 -6.16
C HIS A 33 -10.75 41.60 -7.17
N GLU A 34 -9.58 41.15 -7.59
CA GLU A 34 -8.92 41.64 -8.79
C GLU A 34 -8.73 40.48 -9.76
N VAL A 35 -9.20 40.67 -11.00
CA VAL A 35 -9.05 39.70 -12.08
C VAL A 35 -7.60 39.74 -12.53
N VAL A 36 -6.76 38.88 -11.94
CA VAL A 36 -5.38 38.70 -12.38
C VAL A 36 -5.40 37.77 -13.61
N HIS A 37 -5.07 38.32 -14.78
CA HIS A 37 -4.64 37.50 -15.90
C HIS A 37 -3.25 36.95 -15.57
N GLU A 38 -3.21 35.75 -15.01
CA GLU A 38 -1.96 35.03 -14.79
C GLU A 38 -1.43 34.54 -16.14
N VAL A 39 -0.40 35.20 -16.65
CA VAL A 39 0.41 34.66 -17.75
C VAL A 39 1.30 33.60 -17.13
N VAL A 40 0.93 32.33 -17.30
CA VAL A 40 1.75 31.18 -16.89
C VAL A 40 3.05 31.21 -17.70
N HIS A 41 4.12 31.72 -17.10
CA HIS A 41 5.45 31.46 -17.60
C HIS A 41 5.76 29.98 -17.33
N SER A 42 5.68 29.16 -18.38
CA SER A 42 6.22 27.80 -18.37
C SER A 42 7.74 27.89 -18.34
N GLU A 43 8.33 28.11 -17.17
CA GLU A 43 9.64 27.53 -16.92
C GLU A 43 9.40 26.02 -16.80
N SER A 44 10.05 25.21 -17.64
CA SER A 44 9.92 23.76 -17.49
C SER A 44 10.48 23.42 -16.11
N SER A 45 9.65 22.88 -15.22
CA SER A 45 10.16 22.12 -14.09
C SER A 45 10.99 20.98 -14.69
N ALA A 46 12.30 21.17 -14.78
CA ALA A 46 13.23 20.19 -15.32
C ALA A 46 13.43 19.12 -14.25
N LEU A 47 12.39 18.32 -13.99
CA LEU A 47 12.51 17.11 -13.20
C LEU A 47 13.67 16.30 -13.80
N PRO A 48 14.61 15.80 -12.97
CA PRO A 48 15.71 15.00 -13.45
C PRO A 48 15.25 13.88 -14.39
N ALA A 49 16.05 13.56 -15.40
CA ALA A 49 15.69 12.57 -16.43
C ALA A 49 15.25 11.21 -15.86
N LYS A 50 15.72 10.85 -14.65
CA LYS A 50 15.31 9.62 -13.92
C LYS A 50 13.82 9.54 -13.59
N HIS A 51 13.11 10.67 -13.60
CA HIS A 51 11.67 10.75 -13.32
C HIS A 51 10.81 10.72 -14.57
N HIS A 52 11.41 10.55 -15.74
CA HIS A 52 10.69 10.43 -17.00
C HIS A 52 11.01 9.09 -17.66
N ASP A 53 10.00 8.48 -18.26
CA ASP A 53 10.19 7.32 -19.11
C ASP A 53 11.05 7.73 -20.34
N PRO A 54 12.11 6.98 -20.67
CA PRO A 54 13.06 7.39 -21.71
C PRO A 54 12.46 7.41 -23.11
N ASP A 55 11.39 6.64 -23.35
CA ASP A 55 10.78 6.48 -24.67
C ASP A 55 9.63 7.47 -24.86
N THR A 56 8.82 7.68 -23.82
CA THR A 56 7.60 8.50 -23.89
C THR A 56 7.76 9.90 -23.31
N THR A 57 8.82 10.15 -22.51
CA THR A 57 9.05 11.37 -21.73
C THR A 57 7.99 11.65 -20.67
N GLU A 58 7.08 10.70 -20.43
CA GLU A 58 6.03 10.83 -19.43
C GLU A 58 6.59 10.70 -18.00
N PRO A 59 6.03 11.42 -17.01
CA PRO A 59 6.47 11.32 -15.63
C PRO A 59 6.14 9.95 -15.03
N ILE A 60 7.17 9.31 -14.45
CA ILE A 60 7.09 7.98 -13.87
C ILE A 60 7.41 7.96 -12.37
N SER A 61 6.86 6.95 -11.73
CA SER A 61 7.19 6.51 -10.38
C SER A 61 8.37 5.55 -10.45
N CYS A 62 9.32 5.67 -9.54
CA CYS A 62 10.46 4.78 -9.43
C CYS A 62 10.93 4.67 -7.98
N GLY A 63 11.59 3.55 -7.67
CA GLY A 63 12.27 3.35 -6.39
C GLY A 63 13.73 3.78 -6.43
N LEU A 64 14.43 3.59 -5.31
CA LEU A 64 15.88 3.81 -5.19
C LEU A 64 16.58 2.46 -5.06
N GLN A 65 17.72 2.32 -5.73
CA GLN A 65 18.45 1.06 -5.86
C GLN A 65 19.59 0.94 -4.83
N THR A 66 20.10 2.06 -4.32
CA THR A 66 21.30 2.06 -3.46
C THR A 66 21.14 2.92 -2.21
N LEU A 67 21.98 2.64 -1.21
CA LEU A 67 22.05 3.45 0.02
C LEU A 67 22.49 4.89 -0.28
N GLU A 68 23.36 5.10 -1.27
CA GLU A 68 23.80 6.43 -1.68
C GLU A 68 22.65 7.24 -2.28
N GLU A 69 21.82 6.63 -3.14
CA GLU A 69 20.62 7.26 -3.68
C GLU A 69 19.64 7.66 -2.58
N LEU A 70 19.46 6.81 -1.56
CA LEU A 70 18.61 7.11 -0.41
C LEU A 70 19.15 8.28 0.42
N LEU A 71 20.43 8.24 0.79
CA LEU A 71 21.05 9.26 1.64
C LEU A 71 21.16 10.62 0.94
N SER A 72 21.35 10.61 -0.39
CA SER A 72 21.40 11.81 -1.22
C SER A 72 20.03 12.35 -1.63
N TRP A 73 18.94 11.62 -1.37
CA TRP A 73 17.59 12.07 -1.68
C TRP A 73 17.24 13.37 -0.95
N LYS A 74 16.68 14.33 -1.69
CA LYS A 74 16.21 15.61 -1.18
C LYS A 74 14.80 15.89 -1.66
N ARG A 75 14.04 16.61 -0.84
CA ARG A 75 12.67 17.02 -1.19
C ARG A 75 12.63 17.91 -2.45
N SER A 76 13.67 18.72 -2.69
CA SER A 76 13.80 19.54 -3.91
C SER A 76 13.83 18.72 -5.20
N ASP A 77 14.26 17.47 -5.11
CA ASP A 77 14.45 16.58 -6.26
C ASP A 77 13.29 15.58 -6.40
N ALA A 78 12.25 15.72 -5.57
CA ALA A 78 11.09 14.85 -5.57
C ALA A 78 10.26 15.01 -6.86
N ASN A 79 9.75 13.90 -7.38
CA ASN A 79 8.82 13.95 -8.51
C ASN A 79 7.44 14.41 -8.02
N LEU A 80 7.11 15.68 -8.22
CA LEU A 80 5.83 16.25 -7.79
C LEU A 80 4.61 15.56 -8.42
N PHE A 81 4.75 14.94 -9.60
CA PHE A 81 3.68 14.14 -10.22
C PHE A 81 3.38 12.85 -9.46
N ASN A 82 4.33 12.36 -8.65
CA ASN A 82 4.20 11.14 -7.87
C ASN A 82 3.71 11.39 -6.43
N VAL A 83 3.32 12.63 -6.08
CA VAL A 83 2.76 12.96 -4.76
C VAL A 83 1.27 12.61 -4.73
N ALA A 84 0.85 11.83 -3.74
CA ALA A 84 -0.55 11.46 -3.54
C ALA A 84 -1.41 12.70 -3.30
N ALA A 85 -2.51 12.79 -4.04
CA ALA A 85 -3.48 13.87 -3.96
C ALA A 85 -4.73 13.49 -3.15
N VAL A 86 -4.93 12.19 -2.92
CA VAL A 86 -6.08 11.66 -2.18
C VAL A 86 -5.64 11.33 -0.74
N PRO A 87 -6.20 11.98 0.28
CA PRO A 87 -5.93 11.63 1.67
C PRO A 87 -6.60 10.29 2.03
N LEU A 88 -6.04 9.59 3.02
CA LEU A 88 -6.59 8.34 3.53
C LEU A 88 -8.02 8.53 4.05
N ALA A 89 -8.98 7.90 3.38
CA ALA A 89 -10.39 8.00 3.75
C ALA A 89 -10.69 7.21 5.04
N PRO A 90 -11.58 7.71 5.91
CA PRO A 90 -11.99 6.95 7.08
C PRO A 90 -12.87 5.75 6.68
N ARG A 91 -12.81 4.70 7.50
CA ARG A 91 -13.53 3.43 7.29
C ARG A 91 -14.06 2.87 8.60
N ASP A 92 -15.06 2.00 8.48
CA ASP A 92 -15.63 1.24 9.59
C ASP A 92 -15.54 -0.28 9.32
N PRO A 93 -15.00 -1.08 10.26
CA PRO A 93 -14.24 -0.63 11.42
C PRO A 93 -12.93 0.08 11.02
N PRO A 94 -12.43 1.05 11.82
CA PRO A 94 -11.12 1.64 11.59
C PRO A 94 -10.03 0.59 11.84
N LEU A 95 -8.87 0.75 11.21
CA LEU A 95 -7.73 -0.19 11.28
C LEU A 95 -7.37 -0.60 12.73
N ALA A 96 -7.33 0.39 13.63
CA ALA A 96 -6.99 0.19 15.04
C ALA A 96 -8.01 -0.67 15.80
N ALA A 97 -9.28 -0.71 15.35
CA ALA A 97 -10.34 -1.54 15.92
C ALA A 97 -10.49 -2.90 15.23
N SER A 98 -9.83 -3.11 14.08
CA SER A 98 -9.87 -4.37 13.35
C SER A 98 -9.10 -5.45 14.11
N ALA A 99 -9.83 -6.38 14.74
CA ALA A 99 -9.26 -7.52 15.47
C ALA A 99 -8.47 -8.50 14.58
N ARG A 100 -8.74 -8.49 13.27
CA ARG A 100 -8.13 -9.36 12.27
C ARG A 100 -8.00 -8.55 11.00
N ARG A 101 -6.77 -8.31 10.54
CA ARG A 101 -6.48 -7.48 9.37
C ARG A 101 -6.10 -8.34 8.17
N THR A 102 -6.23 -7.79 6.97
CA THR A 102 -5.77 -8.38 5.71
C THR A 102 -4.79 -7.42 5.05
N LEU A 103 -3.54 -7.84 4.92
CA LEU A 103 -2.51 -7.18 4.15
C LEU A 103 -2.40 -7.84 2.77
N VAL A 104 -2.24 -7.06 1.72
CA VAL A 104 -1.78 -7.53 0.40
C VAL A 104 -0.36 -7.03 0.19
N SER A 105 0.59 -7.95 0.01
CA SER A 105 1.92 -7.63 -0.50
C SER A 105 1.92 -7.87 -2.00
N HIS A 106 1.97 -6.77 -2.77
CA HIS A 106 1.62 -6.76 -4.19
C HIS A 106 2.47 -7.74 -5.02
N ASP A 107 3.80 -7.66 -4.88
CA ASP A 107 4.83 -8.47 -5.55
C ASP A 107 4.40 -8.97 -6.95
N MET A 108 4.30 -8.02 -7.88
CA MET A 108 3.73 -8.24 -9.20
C MET A 108 4.77 -8.04 -10.29
N MET A 109 5.28 -9.15 -10.83
CA MET A 109 6.30 -9.17 -11.90
C MET A 109 7.45 -8.16 -11.71
N GLY A 110 7.91 -7.95 -10.48
CA GLY A 110 8.99 -7.00 -10.17
C GLY A 110 8.57 -5.53 -10.01
N GLY A 111 7.29 -5.20 -10.23
CA GLY A 111 6.71 -3.86 -10.07
C GLY A 111 7.17 -2.85 -11.11
N TYR A 112 6.70 -1.61 -10.94
CA TYR A 112 6.86 -0.47 -11.84
C TYR A 112 6.62 -0.83 -13.32
N LEU A 113 5.51 -1.52 -13.58
CA LEU A 113 5.04 -1.89 -14.91
C LEU A 113 4.26 -0.70 -15.50
N ASP A 114 3.05 -0.95 -16.00
CA ASP A 114 2.08 0.06 -16.45
C ASP A 114 1.72 1.08 -15.35
N ASP A 115 1.80 0.66 -14.09
CA ASP A 115 1.50 1.46 -12.91
C ASP A 115 2.58 2.49 -12.57
N ARG A 116 3.76 2.43 -13.20
CA ARG A 116 4.78 3.47 -13.02
C ARG A 116 4.32 4.82 -13.57
N PHE A 117 3.52 4.83 -14.63
CA PHE A 117 3.04 6.05 -15.26
C PHE A 117 2.07 6.77 -14.34
N THR A 118 2.47 7.94 -13.85
CA THR A 118 1.74 8.71 -12.83
C THR A 118 0.35 9.16 -13.29
N GLN A 119 0.12 9.18 -14.62
CA GLN A 119 -1.13 9.59 -15.25
C GLN A 119 -1.89 8.42 -15.91
N GLY A 120 -1.47 7.18 -15.63
CA GLY A 120 -1.99 5.98 -16.27
C GLY A 120 -1.36 5.71 -17.64
N THR A 121 -1.78 4.62 -18.27
CA THR A 121 -1.26 4.18 -19.57
C THR A 121 -2.35 3.57 -20.45
N HIS A 122 -2.06 3.40 -21.74
CA HIS A 122 -2.88 2.66 -22.68
C HIS A 122 -2.47 1.18 -22.68
N SER A 123 -3.26 0.35 -22.00
CA SER A 123 -3.05 -1.09 -21.90
C SER A 123 -4.36 -1.82 -22.19
N ASP A 124 -4.32 -2.85 -23.04
CA ASP A 124 -5.52 -3.60 -23.44
C ASP A 124 -6.09 -4.47 -22.30
N ALA A 125 -5.20 -4.94 -21.42
CA ALA A 125 -5.54 -5.83 -20.31
C ALA A 125 -4.65 -5.53 -19.09
N PRO A 126 -4.77 -4.34 -18.47
CA PRO A 126 -3.93 -3.96 -17.35
C PRO A 126 -4.21 -4.80 -16.11
N TYR A 127 -3.20 -4.92 -15.24
CA TYR A 127 -3.44 -5.33 -13.87
C TYR A 127 -4.13 -4.19 -13.12
N ALA A 128 -5.41 -4.36 -12.82
CA ALA A 128 -6.18 -3.43 -12.01
C ALA A 128 -6.77 -4.13 -10.79
N PHE A 129 -6.43 -3.64 -9.59
CA PHE A 129 -6.99 -4.15 -8.35
C PHE A 129 -8.18 -3.29 -7.89
N TYR A 130 -9.29 -3.94 -7.57
CA TYR A 130 -10.52 -3.27 -7.18
C TYR A 130 -11.28 -4.00 -6.07
N HIS A 131 -10.61 -4.75 -5.20
CA HIS A 131 -11.23 -5.38 -4.03
C HIS A 131 -10.79 -4.73 -2.70
N TRP A 132 -10.74 -3.40 -2.70
CA TRP A 132 -10.22 -2.61 -1.58
C TRP A 132 -11.01 -2.80 -0.28
N GLN A 133 -12.31 -3.11 -0.37
CA GLN A 133 -13.17 -3.35 0.79
C GLN A 133 -12.74 -4.55 1.65
N TYR A 134 -11.95 -5.47 1.10
CA TYR A 134 -11.51 -6.67 1.82
C TYR A 134 -10.14 -6.54 2.48
N ILE A 135 -9.41 -5.48 2.20
CA ILE A 135 -8.03 -5.31 2.67
C ILE A 135 -7.90 -4.09 3.57
N ASP A 136 -6.95 -4.17 4.49
CA ASP A 136 -6.59 -3.14 5.45
C ASP A 136 -5.33 -2.39 5.01
N ILE A 137 -4.38 -3.15 4.46
CA ILE A 137 -3.04 -2.67 4.10
C ILE A 137 -2.68 -3.17 2.71
N PHE A 138 -2.13 -2.28 1.88
CA PHE A 138 -1.54 -2.59 0.59
C PHE A 138 -0.06 -2.23 0.61
N ASN A 139 0.81 -3.24 0.61
CA ASN A 139 2.24 -3.06 0.48
C ASN A 139 2.65 -3.16 -0.99
N TYR A 140 3.15 -2.06 -1.57
CA TYR A 140 3.76 -2.09 -2.88
C TYR A 140 5.18 -2.66 -2.76
N PHE A 141 5.37 -3.88 -3.26
CA PHE A 141 6.60 -4.64 -3.09
C PHE A 141 7.36 -4.76 -4.41
N THR A 142 8.64 -4.42 -4.40
CA THR A 142 9.61 -4.79 -5.43
C THR A 142 10.95 -5.14 -4.78
N HIS A 143 11.91 -5.57 -5.60
CA HIS A 143 13.30 -5.84 -5.17
C HIS A 143 14.21 -4.60 -5.22
N ASN A 144 13.65 -3.39 -5.36
CA ASN A 144 14.42 -2.16 -5.20
C ASN A 144 14.68 -1.93 -3.71
N MET A 145 15.90 -1.53 -3.34
CA MET A 145 16.28 -1.28 -1.94
C MET A 145 15.27 -0.37 -1.23
N VAL A 146 14.82 0.69 -1.91
CA VAL A 146 13.71 1.55 -1.46
C VAL A 146 12.64 1.51 -2.52
N THR A 147 11.52 0.91 -2.18
CA THR A 147 10.32 0.85 -3.01
C THR A 147 9.37 1.96 -2.60
N ILE A 148 9.17 2.93 -3.50
CA ILE A 148 8.21 4.03 -3.36
C ILE A 148 6.93 3.64 -4.11
N PRO A 149 5.78 3.47 -3.43
CA PRO A 149 4.53 3.12 -4.10
C PRO A 149 4.19 4.13 -5.20
N PRO A 150 3.87 3.68 -6.42
CA PRO A 150 3.35 4.57 -7.45
C PRO A 150 2.09 5.30 -6.99
N VAL A 151 2.00 6.60 -7.28
CA VAL A 151 0.92 7.49 -6.84
C VAL A 151 -0.48 6.99 -7.20
N VAL A 152 -0.60 6.25 -8.31
CA VAL A 152 -1.86 5.66 -8.76
C VAL A 152 -2.40 4.65 -7.75
N TRP A 153 -1.53 3.87 -7.10
CA TRP A 153 -1.90 2.92 -6.07
C TRP A 153 -2.24 3.61 -4.76
N THR A 154 -1.42 4.56 -4.32
CA THR A 154 -1.67 5.32 -3.09
C THR A 154 -3.00 6.04 -3.16
N ASN A 155 -3.27 6.75 -4.27
CA ASN A 155 -4.54 7.44 -4.45
C ASN A 155 -5.74 6.48 -4.48
N ALA A 156 -5.61 5.33 -5.16
CA ALA A 156 -6.69 4.34 -5.25
C ALA A 156 -6.98 3.69 -3.89
N ALA A 157 -5.94 3.32 -3.13
CA ALA A 157 -6.05 2.72 -1.82
C ALA A 157 -6.61 3.71 -0.78
N HIS A 158 -6.07 4.93 -0.73
CA HIS A 158 -6.50 5.98 0.19
C HIS A 158 -7.97 6.33 0.03
N LYS A 159 -8.45 6.40 -1.22
CA LYS A 159 -9.86 6.61 -1.54
C LYS A 159 -10.80 5.58 -0.89
N HIS A 160 -10.29 4.37 -0.65
CA HIS A 160 -11.01 3.27 -0.01
C HIS A 160 -10.59 3.03 1.45
N GLY A 161 -9.82 3.96 2.04
CA GLY A 161 -9.34 3.86 3.41
C GLY A 161 -8.36 2.73 3.65
N VAL A 162 -7.57 2.35 2.64
CA VAL A 162 -6.53 1.32 2.75
C VAL A 162 -5.18 2.00 2.92
N VAL A 163 -4.45 1.57 3.95
CA VAL A 163 -3.09 2.04 4.26
C VAL A 163 -2.11 1.52 3.21
N VAL A 164 -1.22 2.37 2.71
CA VAL A 164 -0.23 2.01 1.68
C VAL A 164 1.18 2.01 2.24
N LEU A 165 1.89 0.88 2.11
CA LEU A 165 3.28 0.76 2.51
C LEU A 165 4.20 0.70 1.29
N GLY A 166 5.33 1.40 1.40
CA GLY A 166 6.53 1.10 0.61
C GLY A 166 7.30 -0.07 1.23
N THR A 167 8.38 -0.48 0.58
CA THR A 167 9.27 -1.54 1.09
C THR A 167 10.70 -1.02 1.18
N PHE A 168 11.37 -1.22 2.31
CA PHE A 168 12.82 -1.11 2.43
C PHE A 168 13.40 -2.51 2.56
N ILE A 169 14.17 -2.94 1.56
CA ILE A 169 14.71 -4.29 1.46
C ILE A 169 16.23 -4.28 1.27
N THR A 170 16.91 -5.22 1.90
CA THR A 170 18.31 -5.54 1.61
C THR A 170 18.41 -7.04 1.34
N GLU A 171 19.14 -7.43 0.29
CA GLU A 171 19.20 -8.82 -0.13
C GLU A 171 20.63 -9.25 -0.43
N TRP A 172 20.92 -10.53 -0.17
CA TRP A 172 22.17 -11.18 -0.59
C TRP A 172 23.43 -10.53 0.01
N THR A 173 24.57 -10.75 -0.65
CA THR A 173 25.88 -10.26 -0.20
C THR A 173 25.94 -8.73 -0.18
N ASP A 174 25.37 -8.07 -1.18
CA ASP A 174 25.40 -6.60 -1.28
C ASP A 174 24.53 -5.96 -0.20
N GLY A 175 23.37 -6.55 0.11
CA GLY A 175 22.51 -6.15 1.22
C GLY A 175 23.21 -6.27 2.58
N ALA A 176 24.03 -7.31 2.78
CA ALA A 176 24.82 -7.44 4.01
C ALA A 176 25.81 -6.28 4.18
N VAL A 177 26.50 -5.88 3.10
CA VAL A 177 27.42 -4.72 3.13
C VAL A 177 26.66 -3.43 3.46
N VAL A 178 25.50 -3.23 2.85
CA VAL A 178 24.64 -2.07 3.11
C VAL A 178 24.21 -2.03 4.57
N CYS A 179 23.75 -3.16 5.12
CA CYS A 179 23.34 -3.25 6.51
C CYS A 179 24.47 -2.93 7.48
N GLU A 180 25.67 -3.48 7.27
CA GLU A 180 26.83 -3.15 8.10
C GLU A 180 27.22 -1.67 8.04
N ALA A 181 26.92 -0.99 6.92
CA ALA A 181 27.14 0.45 6.78
C ALA A 181 26.08 1.26 7.53
N PHE A 182 24.78 1.05 7.27
CA PHE A 182 23.75 1.91 7.85
C PHE A 182 23.39 1.57 9.29
N LEU A 183 23.57 0.32 9.73
CA LEU A 183 23.36 -0.09 11.13
C LEU A 183 24.63 0.00 11.97
N LYS A 184 25.70 0.67 11.49
CA LYS A 184 26.98 0.77 12.19
C LYS A 184 26.86 1.46 13.56
N ASP A 185 26.18 2.59 13.58
CA ASP A 185 26.01 3.47 14.73
C ASP A 185 24.69 4.27 14.62
N GLU A 186 24.39 5.01 15.68
CA GLU A 186 23.15 5.77 15.81
C GLU A 186 22.96 6.86 14.76
N GLU A 187 24.03 7.56 14.41
CA GLU A 187 23.98 8.58 13.36
C GLU A 187 23.62 7.94 12.02
N SER A 188 24.24 6.80 11.70
CA SER A 188 24.04 6.10 10.43
C SER A 188 22.61 5.58 10.26
N TYR A 189 22.05 4.92 11.29
CA TYR A 189 20.70 4.35 11.14
C TYR A 189 19.62 5.42 11.19
N ARG A 190 19.84 6.51 11.95
CA ARG A 190 18.92 7.65 11.98
C ARG A 190 18.90 8.36 10.64
N ALA A 191 20.05 8.51 9.96
CA ALA A 191 20.11 9.12 8.65
C ALA A 191 19.27 8.35 7.60
N VAL A 192 19.32 7.01 7.63
CA VAL A 192 18.46 6.18 6.77
C VAL A 192 16.99 6.31 7.14
N ALA A 193 16.66 6.18 8.43
CA ALA A 193 15.27 6.29 8.89
C ALA A 193 14.66 7.66 8.55
N ASP A 194 15.40 8.74 8.77
CA ASP A 194 14.95 10.10 8.47
C ASP A 194 14.64 10.26 6.98
N ARG A 195 15.45 9.68 6.08
CA ARG A 195 15.17 9.73 4.64
C ARG A 195 13.92 8.93 4.27
N LEU A 196 13.72 7.74 4.86
CA LEU A 196 12.49 6.96 4.66
C LEU A 196 11.24 7.72 5.12
N VAL A 197 11.31 8.38 6.29
CA VAL A 197 10.22 9.23 6.81
C VAL A 197 9.94 10.40 5.87
N GLN A 198 10.98 11.09 5.42
CA GLN A 198 10.83 12.23 4.50
C GLN A 198 10.23 11.82 3.16
N ILE A 199 10.63 10.67 2.61
CA ILE A 199 10.08 10.13 1.35
C ILE A 199 8.60 9.81 1.52
N SER A 200 8.22 9.08 2.58
CA SER A 200 6.83 8.75 2.88
C SER A 200 5.98 9.99 3.08
N HIS A 201 6.44 10.95 3.90
CA HIS A 201 5.75 12.21 4.12
C HIS A 201 5.64 13.07 2.84
N CYS A 202 6.67 13.08 1.99
CA CYS A 202 6.67 13.85 0.76
C CYS A 202 5.70 13.28 -0.29
N TYR A 203 5.71 11.96 -0.51
CA TYR A 203 4.87 11.32 -1.51
C TYR A 203 3.48 10.94 -0.98
N GLY A 204 3.26 11.01 0.34
CA GLY A 204 1.96 10.85 0.97
C GLY A 204 1.48 9.40 1.05
N PHE A 205 2.37 8.44 1.30
CA PHE A 205 2.01 7.05 1.66
C PHE A 205 2.38 6.76 3.11
N ASP A 206 1.89 5.67 3.68
CA ASP A 206 1.66 5.52 5.12
C ASP A 206 2.72 4.67 5.85
N GLY A 207 3.89 4.42 5.26
CA GLY A 207 4.99 3.77 5.95
C GLY A 207 5.61 2.61 5.20
N TRP A 208 6.16 1.63 5.93
CA TRP A 208 7.21 0.76 5.41
C TRP A 208 7.11 -0.69 5.89
N LEU A 209 7.21 -1.62 4.95
CA LEU A 209 7.68 -2.98 5.23
C LEU A 209 9.21 -2.99 5.23
N ILE A 210 9.81 -3.44 6.32
CA ILE A 210 11.25 -3.62 6.47
C ILE A 210 11.56 -5.11 6.28
N ASN A 211 12.33 -5.44 5.24
CA ASN A 211 12.72 -6.80 4.93
C ASN A 211 14.25 -6.94 4.77
N ILE A 212 14.91 -7.61 5.72
CA ILE A 212 16.36 -7.81 5.67
C ILE A 212 16.65 -9.27 5.29
N GLU A 213 16.86 -9.55 4.01
CA GLU A 213 17.08 -10.89 3.44
C GLU A 213 18.57 -11.22 3.27
N ASN A 214 19.35 -10.85 4.28
CA ASN A 214 20.78 -11.16 4.36
C ASN A 214 21.21 -11.32 5.83
N PRO A 215 22.23 -12.15 6.11
CA PRO A 215 22.76 -12.25 7.47
C PRO A 215 23.38 -10.92 7.93
N LEU A 216 23.39 -10.71 9.23
CA LEU A 216 24.01 -9.57 9.90
C LEU A 216 25.08 -10.06 10.89
N SER A 217 26.11 -9.24 11.10
CA SER A 217 27.13 -9.51 12.11
C SER A 217 26.86 -8.69 13.38
N ALA A 218 27.80 -7.86 13.82
CA ALA A 218 27.63 -6.98 14.97
C ALA A 218 26.55 -5.90 14.76
N ALA A 219 26.17 -5.62 13.50
CA ALA A 219 25.12 -4.67 13.12
C ALA A 219 23.73 -5.00 13.68
N VAL A 220 23.40 -6.29 13.88
CA VAL A 220 22.06 -6.72 14.33
C VAL A 220 21.62 -6.06 15.64
N LYS A 221 22.57 -5.71 16.51
CA LYS A 221 22.31 -5.03 17.79
C LYS A 221 21.59 -3.68 17.62
N ASN A 222 21.79 -3.03 16.47
CA ASN A 222 21.22 -1.73 16.16
C ASN A 222 19.92 -1.84 15.36
N THR A 223 19.56 -3.02 14.84
CA THR A 223 18.31 -3.21 14.08
C THR A 223 17.06 -2.88 14.91
N PRO A 224 16.90 -3.31 16.17
CA PRO A 224 15.75 -2.89 16.98
C PRO A 224 15.72 -1.38 17.24
N LEU A 225 16.88 -0.74 17.40
CA LEU A 225 16.98 0.71 17.61
C LEU A 225 16.58 1.49 16.34
N PHE A 226 17.01 1.01 15.18
CA PHE A 226 16.60 1.53 13.88
C PHE A 226 15.09 1.43 13.69
N LEU A 227 14.51 0.24 13.95
CA LEU A 227 13.07 0.02 13.84
C LEU A 227 12.29 0.94 14.78
N GLN A 228 12.70 1.00 16.05
CA GLN A 228 12.05 1.85 17.04
C GLN A 228 12.09 3.33 16.62
N TYR A 229 13.26 3.83 16.22
CA TYR A 229 13.40 5.21 15.78
C TYR A 229 12.58 5.49 14.52
N LEU A 230 12.61 4.59 13.53
CA LEU A 230 11.80 4.73 12.32
C LEU A 230 10.30 4.77 12.66
N THR A 231 9.82 3.86 13.50
CA THR A 231 8.41 3.82 13.94
C THR A 231 8.00 5.10 14.67
N GLU A 232 8.80 5.59 15.61
CA GLU A 232 8.53 6.82 16.35
C GLU A 232 8.44 8.04 15.41
N GLN A 233 9.41 8.19 14.51
CA GLN A 233 9.46 9.31 13.57
C GLN A 233 8.36 9.24 12.49
N MET A 234 8.03 8.03 12.04
CA MET A 234 6.89 7.81 11.13
C MET A 234 5.59 8.27 11.79
N HIS A 235 5.31 7.87 13.03
CA HIS A 235 4.11 8.30 13.75
C HIS A 235 4.05 9.81 14.00
N GLU A 236 5.18 10.45 14.27
CA GLU A 236 5.23 11.90 14.47
C GLU A 236 4.87 12.67 13.19
N ARG A 237 5.34 12.20 12.03
CA ARG A 237 5.24 12.95 10.76
C ARG A 237 4.12 12.49 9.84
N VAL A 238 3.71 11.23 9.95
CA VAL A 238 2.66 10.61 9.16
C VAL A 238 1.70 9.92 10.13
N PRO A 239 0.73 10.65 10.72
CA PRO A 239 -0.19 10.09 11.70
C PRO A 239 -0.96 8.90 11.15
N GLY A 240 -0.96 7.79 11.89
CA GLY A 240 -1.60 6.53 11.45
C GLY A 240 -0.72 5.65 10.55
N SER A 241 0.55 6.02 10.36
CA SER A 241 1.53 5.19 9.65
C SER A 241 1.75 3.82 10.28
N LEU A 242 2.33 2.90 9.53
CA LEU A 242 2.79 1.60 10.03
C LEU A 242 4.22 1.28 9.57
N VAL A 243 4.98 0.68 10.46
CA VAL A 243 6.26 0.03 10.15
C VAL A 243 6.14 -1.45 10.50
N LEU A 244 6.29 -2.32 9.50
CA LEU A 244 6.17 -3.77 9.66
C LEU A 244 7.55 -4.43 9.48
N TRP A 245 7.85 -5.41 10.31
CA TRP A 245 9.06 -6.24 10.19
C TRP A 245 8.74 -7.59 9.55
N TYR A 246 9.49 -7.97 8.51
CA TYR A 246 9.41 -9.31 7.93
C TYR A 246 10.25 -10.32 8.73
N ASP A 247 9.73 -11.52 8.92
CA ASP A 247 10.37 -12.63 9.65
C ASP A 247 11.61 -13.17 8.91
N SER A 248 12.72 -12.44 8.96
CA SER A 248 13.95 -12.79 8.25
C SER A 248 15.12 -13.09 9.19
N VAL A 249 15.82 -12.05 9.68
CA VAL A 249 16.98 -12.19 10.57
C VAL A 249 16.55 -12.38 12.02
N LEU A 250 17.31 -13.19 12.76
CA LEU A 250 17.13 -13.42 14.19
C LEU A 250 17.94 -12.43 15.02
N GLU A 251 17.69 -12.40 16.34
CA GLU A 251 18.39 -11.52 17.30
C GLU A 251 19.93 -11.66 17.26
N LYS A 252 20.46 -12.80 16.79
CA LYS A 252 21.91 -13.06 16.65
C LYS A 252 22.45 -12.77 15.26
N GLY A 253 21.60 -12.32 14.34
CA GLY A 253 21.96 -11.92 12.98
C GLY A 253 21.87 -13.02 11.93
N GLU A 254 21.49 -14.26 12.28
CA GLU A 254 21.29 -15.29 11.25
C GLU A 254 20.04 -15.01 10.43
N LEU A 255 20.15 -15.03 9.10
CA LEU A 255 18.99 -15.07 8.21
C LEU A 255 18.32 -16.45 8.32
N LYS A 256 17.20 -16.52 9.04
CA LYS A 256 16.48 -17.77 9.28
C LYS A 256 15.02 -17.49 9.63
N TRP A 257 14.16 -17.55 8.61
CA TRP A 257 12.71 -17.44 8.76
C TRP A 257 12.16 -18.49 9.76
N GLN A 258 11.47 -18.03 10.81
CA GLN A 258 10.90 -18.92 11.82
C GLN A 258 9.52 -19.43 11.41
N ASN A 259 8.83 -18.71 10.53
CA ASN A 259 7.41 -18.88 10.16
C ASN A 259 6.45 -18.64 11.33
N GLU A 260 6.93 -17.99 12.39
CA GLU A 260 6.19 -17.69 13.60
C GLU A 260 6.91 -16.59 14.39
N LEU A 261 6.17 -15.86 15.21
CA LEU A 261 6.73 -15.00 16.23
C LEU A 261 7.14 -15.86 17.44
N ASN A 262 8.42 -15.80 17.82
CA ASN A 262 8.96 -16.50 18.98
C ASN A 262 10.08 -15.68 19.64
N GLU A 263 10.74 -16.24 20.65
CA GLU A 263 11.78 -15.54 21.41
C GLU A 263 12.93 -15.02 20.54
N SER A 264 13.24 -15.69 19.43
CA SER A 264 14.41 -15.39 18.59
C SER A 264 14.21 -14.17 17.68
N ASN A 265 12.96 -13.77 17.42
CA ASN A 265 12.61 -12.63 16.56
C ASN A 265 11.69 -11.60 17.26
N ARG A 266 11.21 -11.88 18.48
CA ARG A 266 10.36 -10.98 19.27
C ARG A 266 10.96 -9.59 19.47
N VAL A 267 12.28 -9.48 19.55
CA VAL A 267 12.96 -8.19 19.75
C VAL A 267 12.62 -7.18 18.64
N PHE A 268 12.40 -7.65 17.40
CA PHE A 268 12.04 -6.78 16.27
C PHE A 268 10.56 -6.42 16.29
N PHE A 269 9.68 -7.37 16.63
CA PHE A 269 8.25 -7.10 16.81
C PHE A 269 7.97 -6.07 17.91
N GLY A 270 8.72 -6.15 19.02
CA GLY A 270 8.62 -5.16 20.10
C GLY A 270 9.10 -3.76 19.72
N ALA A 271 9.80 -3.61 18.60
CA ALA A 271 10.39 -2.35 18.14
C ALA A 271 9.60 -1.68 17.00
N CYS A 272 8.50 -2.27 16.51
CA CYS A 272 7.71 -1.72 15.40
C CYS A 272 6.22 -2.08 15.51
N ASP A 273 5.41 -1.71 14.52
CA ASP A 273 3.94 -1.78 14.56
C ASP A 273 3.37 -3.15 14.23
N GLY A 274 4.13 -4.01 13.56
CA GLY A 274 3.68 -5.36 13.29
C GLY A 274 4.74 -6.29 12.77
N PHE A 275 4.40 -7.58 12.78
CA PHE A 275 5.27 -8.67 12.37
C PHE A 275 4.63 -9.42 11.21
N PHE A 276 5.35 -9.56 10.10
CA PHE A 276 4.94 -10.31 8.93
C PHE A 276 5.72 -11.63 8.92
N THR A 277 5.04 -12.75 9.21
CA THR A 277 5.68 -14.06 9.20
C THR A 277 6.07 -14.49 7.79
N ASN A 278 7.12 -15.31 7.68
CA ASN A 278 7.32 -16.08 6.47
C ASN A 278 6.16 -17.08 6.25
N TYR A 279 6.02 -17.59 5.03
CA TYR A 279 4.82 -18.31 4.58
C TYR A 279 4.87 -19.84 4.76
N ASN A 280 5.97 -20.44 5.24
CA ASN A 280 6.09 -21.89 5.48
C ASN A 280 5.65 -22.33 6.90
N TRP A 281 4.66 -21.65 7.47
CA TRP A 281 4.13 -21.96 8.79
C TRP A 281 3.29 -23.24 8.78
N THR A 282 3.03 -23.78 9.97
CA THR A 282 2.11 -24.91 10.18
C THR A 282 1.00 -24.51 11.14
N GLU A 283 -0.10 -25.28 11.21
CA GLU A 283 -1.12 -25.01 12.23
C GLU A 283 -0.54 -25.08 13.66
N GLN A 284 0.47 -25.93 13.90
CA GLN A 284 1.20 -25.99 15.17
C GLN A 284 1.94 -24.67 15.48
N SER A 285 2.47 -23.99 14.45
CA SER A 285 3.08 -22.66 14.61
C SER A 285 2.04 -21.63 15.07
N LEU A 286 0.80 -21.71 14.56
CA LEU A 286 -0.29 -20.84 14.99
C LEU A 286 -0.78 -21.18 16.40
N GLU A 287 -0.90 -22.46 16.74
CA GLU A 287 -1.20 -22.93 18.10
C GLU A 287 -0.17 -22.43 19.11
N TRP A 288 1.12 -22.53 18.75
CA TRP A 288 2.23 -22.02 19.54
C TRP A 288 2.11 -20.51 19.75
N MET A 289 2.01 -19.72 18.68
CA MET A 289 1.88 -18.27 18.78
C MET A 289 0.65 -17.85 19.59
N THR A 290 -0.48 -18.54 19.47
CA THR A 290 -1.70 -18.24 20.23
C THR A 290 -1.46 -18.29 21.75
N GLY A 291 -0.61 -19.21 22.21
CA GLY A 291 -0.21 -19.34 23.61
C GLY A 291 1.01 -18.51 24.01
N TYR A 292 1.66 -17.83 23.07
CA TYR A 292 2.92 -17.14 23.30
C TYR A 292 2.70 -15.80 23.99
N SER A 293 3.21 -15.68 25.22
CA SER A 293 3.10 -14.44 26.02
C SER A 293 3.79 -13.25 25.37
N GLY A 294 4.73 -13.48 24.45
CA GLY A 294 5.43 -12.43 23.73
C GLY A 294 4.59 -11.64 22.74
N LEU A 295 3.35 -12.07 22.44
CA LEU A 295 2.38 -11.29 21.67
C LEU A 295 1.95 -10.01 22.36
N ASP A 296 1.94 -9.97 23.70
CA ASP A 296 1.58 -8.78 24.50
C ASP A 296 0.25 -8.12 24.09
N GLY A 297 -0.77 -8.93 23.78
CA GLY A 297 -2.08 -8.45 23.31
C GLY A 297 -2.12 -7.92 21.87
N ARG A 298 -0.99 -7.89 21.16
CA ARG A 298 -0.84 -7.39 19.79
C ARG A 298 -1.05 -8.47 18.72
N GLN A 299 -1.99 -9.37 18.94
CA GLN A 299 -2.25 -10.49 18.03
C GLN A 299 -2.70 -10.04 16.64
N ALA A 300 -3.46 -8.94 16.56
CA ALA A 300 -3.89 -8.34 15.29
C ALA A 300 -2.71 -7.74 14.49
N ASP A 301 -1.56 -7.51 15.13
CA ASP A 301 -0.36 -6.95 14.53
C ASP A 301 0.59 -8.05 13.99
N VAL A 302 0.22 -9.33 14.12
CA VAL A 302 0.93 -10.46 13.51
C VAL A 302 0.20 -10.89 12.23
N TYR A 303 0.83 -10.61 11.10
CA TYR A 303 0.35 -10.90 9.75
C TYR A 303 0.98 -12.19 9.26
N VAL A 304 0.20 -13.27 9.28
CA VAL A 304 0.67 -14.58 8.85
C VAL A 304 0.72 -14.63 7.33
N GLY A 305 1.91 -14.87 6.78
CA GLY A 305 2.17 -14.86 5.34
C GLY A 305 1.50 -16.01 4.59
N VAL A 306 0.88 -15.72 3.46
CA VAL A 306 0.26 -16.70 2.55
C VAL A 306 0.79 -16.48 1.16
N ASP A 307 1.69 -17.34 0.70
CA ASP A 307 2.21 -17.26 -0.66
C ASP A 307 1.18 -17.78 -1.67
N VAL A 308 0.60 -16.86 -2.44
CA VAL A 308 -0.45 -17.19 -3.42
C VAL A 308 0.11 -18.01 -4.58
N PHE A 309 1.40 -17.92 -4.88
CA PHE A 309 2.04 -18.80 -5.87
C PHE A 309 2.26 -20.24 -5.37
N ALA A 310 2.04 -20.50 -4.08
CA ALA A 310 2.28 -21.78 -3.44
C ALA A 310 3.72 -22.31 -3.58
N ARG A 311 4.72 -21.44 -3.44
CA ARG A 311 6.14 -21.81 -3.53
C ARG A 311 6.59 -22.41 -2.19
N GLY A 312 7.07 -23.65 -2.25
CA GLY A 312 7.60 -24.36 -1.09
C GLY A 312 6.56 -25.23 -0.38
N LYS A 313 6.68 -25.36 0.94
CA LYS A 313 5.81 -26.21 1.77
C LYS A 313 4.80 -25.33 2.50
N VAL A 314 3.86 -24.79 1.74
CA VAL A 314 2.83 -23.88 2.24
C VAL A 314 1.49 -24.59 2.40
N VAL A 315 0.59 -23.98 3.17
CA VAL A 315 -0.81 -24.41 3.24
C VAL A 315 -1.60 -23.76 2.11
N GLY A 316 -2.09 -24.54 1.15
CA GLY A 316 -2.92 -24.04 0.05
C GLY A 316 -2.12 -23.17 -0.93
N GLY A 317 -2.63 -21.97 -1.22
CA GLY A 317 -2.18 -21.11 -2.32
C GLY A 317 -2.97 -21.35 -3.60
N MET A 318 -2.71 -20.56 -4.65
CA MET A 318 -3.43 -20.64 -5.93
C MET A 318 -4.97 -20.59 -5.73
N TRP A 319 -5.71 -21.55 -6.29
CA TRP A 319 -7.16 -21.72 -6.09
C TRP A 319 -7.55 -22.39 -4.77
N GLU A 320 -6.58 -22.62 -3.88
CA GLU A 320 -6.77 -23.17 -2.54
C GLU A 320 -6.29 -22.19 -1.44
N THR A 321 -6.04 -20.92 -1.78
CA THR A 321 -5.63 -19.87 -0.83
C THR A 321 -6.61 -19.71 0.34
N ASN A 322 -7.90 -20.01 0.15
CA ASN A 322 -8.88 -20.01 1.23
C ASN A 322 -8.53 -20.97 2.37
N LYS A 323 -7.86 -22.11 2.10
CA LYS A 323 -7.44 -23.06 3.15
C LYS A 323 -6.47 -22.41 4.13
N ALA A 324 -5.55 -21.59 3.65
CA ALA A 324 -4.64 -20.83 4.51
C ALA A 324 -5.43 -19.85 5.40
N LEU A 325 -6.32 -19.07 4.79
CA LEU A 325 -7.12 -18.08 5.51
C LEU A 325 -8.02 -18.73 6.56
N GLU A 326 -8.62 -19.87 6.26
CA GLU A 326 -9.46 -20.62 7.20
C GLU A 326 -8.69 -20.93 8.49
N ILE A 327 -7.49 -21.50 8.37
CA ILE A 327 -6.67 -21.87 9.53
C ILE A 327 -6.18 -20.61 10.26
N ILE A 328 -5.65 -19.61 9.54
CA ILE A 328 -5.15 -18.37 10.18
C ILE A 328 -6.27 -17.66 10.95
N ARG A 329 -7.47 -17.55 10.36
CA ARG A 329 -8.61 -16.88 10.98
C ARG A 329 -9.22 -17.68 12.13
N LYS A 330 -9.16 -19.01 12.10
CA LYS A 330 -9.50 -19.87 13.25
C LYS A 330 -8.65 -19.54 14.47
N HIS A 331 -7.37 -19.20 14.27
CA HIS A 331 -6.46 -18.76 15.32
C HIS A 331 -6.48 -17.23 15.54
N SER A 332 -7.43 -16.50 14.96
CA SER A 332 -7.63 -15.05 15.16
C SER A 332 -6.42 -14.16 14.80
N PHE A 333 -5.53 -14.62 13.91
CA PHE A 333 -4.42 -13.81 13.42
C PHE A 333 -4.80 -12.96 12.20
N SER A 334 -3.98 -11.95 11.93
CA SER A 334 -4.00 -11.20 10.67
C SER A 334 -3.36 -12.02 9.54
N VAL A 335 -3.69 -11.70 8.30
CA VAL A 335 -3.19 -12.40 7.11
C VAL A 335 -2.41 -11.43 6.25
N ALA A 336 -1.28 -11.87 5.68
CA ALA A 336 -0.59 -11.21 4.59
C ALA A 336 -0.65 -12.07 3.32
N LEU A 337 -1.46 -11.68 2.35
CA LEU A 337 -1.51 -12.31 1.02
C LEU A 337 -0.30 -11.84 0.21
N VAL A 338 0.62 -12.77 -0.10
CA VAL A 338 1.85 -12.48 -0.83
C VAL A 338 1.69 -12.82 -2.29
N ALA A 339 2.04 -11.88 -3.16
CA ALA A 339 2.04 -12.03 -4.61
C ALA A 339 0.69 -12.53 -5.18
N PRO A 340 -0.46 -11.89 -4.85
CA PRO A 340 -1.74 -12.22 -5.48
C PRO A 340 -1.75 -11.90 -6.99
N GLY A 341 -0.71 -11.22 -7.49
CA GLY A 341 -0.37 -11.11 -8.91
C GLY A 341 -0.41 -12.45 -9.68
N TRP A 342 -0.23 -13.58 -8.99
CA TRP A 342 -0.45 -14.93 -9.52
C TRP A 342 -1.72 -15.07 -10.40
N VAL A 343 -2.84 -14.46 -9.97
CA VAL A 343 -4.13 -14.51 -10.68
C VAL A 343 -4.05 -13.88 -12.07
N TYR A 344 -3.16 -12.90 -12.24
CA TYR A 344 -2.86 -12.28 -13.53
C TYR A 344 -1.73 -13.04 -14.24
N GLU A 345 -0.61 -13.27 -13.57
CA GLU A 345 0.64 -13.74 -14.17
C GLU A 345 0.48 -15.10 -14.84
N THR A 346 -0.29 -16.00 -14.23
CA THR A 346 -0.48 -17.37 -14.74
C THR A 346 -1.52 -17.48 -15.87
N LEU A 347 -2.22 -16.39 -16.19
CA LEU A 347 -3.15 -16.38 -17.31
C LEU A 347 -2.43 -16.31 -18.66
N SER A 348 -2.80 -17.20 -19.56
CA SER A 348 -2.43 -17.11 -20.98
C SER A 348 -3.18 -15.99 -21.72
N ASP A 349 -4.43 -15.73 -21.33
CA ASP A 349 -5.26 -14.64 -21.84
C ASP A 349 -5.53 -13.62 -20.71
N LYS A 350 -4.83 -12.48 -20.75
CA LYS A 350 -4.96 -11.43 -19.74
C LYS A 350 -6.34 -10.76 -19.74
N THR A 351 -7.12 -10.87 -20.81
CA THR A 351 -8.49 -10.32 -20.85
C THR A 351 -9.43 -11.02 -19.86
N GLN A 352 -9.09 -12.25 -19.43
CA GLN A 352 -9.82 -13.00 -18.41
C GLN A 352 -9.49 -12.57 -16.98
N PHE A 353 -8.53 -11.68 -16.77
CA PHE A 353 -8.04 -11.33 -15.44
C PHE A 353 -9.14 -10.89 -14.50
N ARG A 354 -10.04 -10.00 -14.94
CA ARG A 354 -11.13 -9.48 -14.09
C ARG A 354 -12.03 -10.60 -13.56
N LYS A 355 -12.44 -11.52 -14.45
CA LYS A 355 -13.25 -12.68 -14.07
C LYS A 355 -12.54 -13.59 -13.08
N ASN A 356 -11.23 -13.79 -13.26
CA ASN A 356 -10.45 -14.63 -12.36
C ASN A 356 -10.14 -13.93 -11.04
N GLN A 357 -9.97 -12.62 -11.04
CA GLN A 357 -9.85 -11.78 -9.85
C GLN A 357 -11.14 -11.88 -9.02
N ASP A 358 -12.31 -11.66 -9.63
CA ASP A 358 -13.61 -11.80 -8.95
C ASP A 358 -13.77 -13.20 -8.34
N LYS A 359 -13.41 -14.24 -9.09
CA LYS A 359 -13.44 -15.63 -8.59
C LYS A 359 -12.48 -15.84 -7.42
N PHE A 360 -11.26 -15.29 -7.49
CA PHE A 360 -10.26 -15.41 -6.44
C PHE A 360 -10.70 -14.71 -5.17
N TRP A 361 -11.21 -13.49 -5.24
CA TRP A 361 -11.67 -12.77 -4.04
C TRP A 361 -12.98 -13.32 -3.48
N ALA A 362 -13.88 -13.85 -4.33
CA ALA A 362 -15.05 -14.59 -3.87
C ALA A 362 -14.68 -15.91 -3.17
N LEU A 363 -13.60 -16.57 -3.58
CA LEU A 363 -13.08 -17.76 -2.88
C LEU A 363 -12.64 -17.42 -1.43
N LEU A 364 -12.18 -16.19 -1.19
CA LEU A 364 -11.66 -15.76 0.10
C LEU A 364 -12.71 -15.06 1.00
N SER A 365 -13.86 -14.67 0.45
CA SER A 365 -14.78 -13.70 1.09
C SER A 365 -15.27 -14.11 2.47
N ASP A 366 -15.44 -15.41 2.73
CA ASP A 366 -15.92 -15.93 4.02
C ASP A 366 -14.92 -15.69 5.16
N PHE A 367 -13.66 -15.39 4.83
CA PHE A 367 -12.55 -15.17 5.77
C PHE A 367 -12.06 -13.72 5.80
N LEU A 368 -12.74 -12.83 5.07
CA LEU A 368 -12.38 -11.42 4.91
C LEU A 368 -13.42 -10.53 5.59
N ASN A 369 -12.95 -9.50 6.28
CA ASN A 369 -13.84 -8.48 6.81
C ASN A 369 -14.20 -7.51 5.67
N ILE A 370 -15.48 -7.13 5.59
CA ILE A 370 -15.94 -6.08 4.68
C ILE A 370 -15.84 -4.75 5.40
N HIS A 371 -15.09 -3.83 4.82
CA HIS A 371 -14.93 -2.48 5.34
C HIS A 371 -15.84 -1.51 4.61
N GLN A 372 -16.44 -0.62 5.38
CA GLN A 372 -17.40 0.34 4.90
C GLN A 372 -16.73 1.70 4.82
N PRO A 373 -16.82 2.41 3.68
CA PRO A 373 -16.46 3.82 3.64
C PRO A 373 -17.25 4.57 4.70
N ALA A 374 -16.54 5.27 5.58
CA ALA A 374 -17.15 6.18 6.54
C ALA A 374 -17.11 7.57 5.94
N SER A 375 -18.26 8.11 5.53
CA SER A 375 -18.29 9.39 4.81
C SER A 375 -19.56 10.19 5.15
N PRO A 376 -19.48 11.52 5.33
CA PRO A 376 -20.67 12.36 5.39
C PRO A 376 -21.39 12.40 4.04
N LEU A 377 -22.66 12.81 4.05
CA LEU A 377 -23.37 13.10 2.79
C LEU A 377 -22.83 14.39 2.14
N PRO A 378 -22.75 14.46 0.80
CA PRO A 378 -23.21 13.45 -0.16
C PRO A 378 -22.19 12.31 -0.41
N PHE A 379 -22.70 11.07 -0.47
CA PHE A 379 -21.97 9.94 -1.03
C PHE A 379 -22.21 9.88 -2.55
N VAL A 380 -21.15 9.74 -3.34
CA VAL A 380 -21.22 9.71 -4.81
C VAL A 380 -20.35 8.59 -5.35
N SER A 381 -20.89 7.79 -6.27
CA SER A 381 -20.12 6.81 -7.05
C SER A 381 -20.58 6.73 -8.50
N SER A 382 -19.62 6.62 -9.42
CA SER A 382 -19.86 6.30 -10.84
C SER A 382 -19.56 4.83 -11.19
N PHE A 383 -19.15 4.01 -10.22
CA PHE A 383 -18.68 2.63 -10.41
C PHE A 383 -17.45 2.47 -11.30
N CYS A 384 -16.71 3.56 -11.52
CA CYS A 384 -15.42 3.47 -12.17
C CYS A 384 -14.48 2.61 -11.29
N GLN A 385 -13.54 1.92 -11.96
CA GLN A 385 -12.55 1.03 -11.33
C GLN A 385 -11.12 1.50 -11.63
N GLY A 386 -10.95 2.72 -12.14
CA GLY A 386 -9.65 3.27 -12.58
C GLY A 386 -9.19 2.84 -13.97
N PHE A 387 -9.95 2.02 -14.69
CA PHE A 387 -9.65 1.59 -16.07
C PHE A 387 -10.94 1.47 -16.89
N GLY A 388 -10.83 1.43 -18.22
CA GLY A 388 -11.95 1.26 -19.15
C GLY A 388 -11.54 1.34 -20.62
N LYS A 389 -12.41 0.92 -21.54
CA LYS A 389 -12.14 1.04 -22.99
C LYS A 389 -12.24 2.48 -23.50
N ALA A 390 -12.94 3.33 -22.76
CA ALA A 390 -13.09 4.75 -23.02
C ALA A 390 -13.29 5.51 -21.69
N ILE A 391 -13.13 6.83 -21.72
CA ILE A 391 -13.36 7.71 -20.57
C ILE A 391 -14.66 8.52 -20.80
N TYR A 392 -15.60 8.40 -19.88
CA TYR A 392 -16.90 9.08 -19.87
C TYR A 392 -16.91 10.17 -18.78
N ARG A 393 -17.71 11.26 -18.88
CA ARG A 393 -17.67 12.40 -17.92
C ARG A 393 -19.05 12.86 -17.40
N ARG A 394 -19.19 13.06 -16.06
CA ARG A 394 -20.27 13.72 -15.22
C ARG A 394 -20.51 13.12 -13.79
N GLY A 395 -19.49 13.01 -12.93
CA GLY A 395 -19.61 12.52 -11.52
C GLY A 395 -18.33 11.92 -10.89
N GLN A 396 -18.30 11.75 -9.55
CA GLN A 396 -17.19 11.20 -8.72
C GLN A 396 -17.49 9.75 -8.22
N GLU A 397 -16.51 9.05 -7.62
CA GLU A 397 -16.42 7.58 -7.63
C GLU A 397 -16.13 6.95 -6.24
N VAL A 398 -16.76 5.81 -5.92
CA VAL A 398 -16.45 4.90 -4.78
C VAL A 398 -16.80 3.44 -5.17
N GLN A 399 -16.02 2.45 -4.77
CA GLN A 399 -16.21 1.06 -5.23
C GLN A 399 -17.50 0.37 -4.71
N PRO A 400 -18.25 -0.39 -5.56
CA PRO A 400 -19.40 -1.19 -5.14
C PRO A 400 -19.03 -2.59 -4.60
N LEU A 401 -20.02 -3.28 -4.05
CA LEU A 401 -19.96 -4.71 -3.71
C LEU A 401 -20.14 -5.56 -4.97
N TYR A 402 -19.26 -6.55 -5.15
CA TYR A 402 -19.35 -7.57 -6.19
C TYR A 402 -19.67 -8.92 -5.57
N TYR A 403 -20.67 -9.61 -6.13
CA TYR A 403 -21.09 -10.92 -5.64
C TYR A 403 -21.86 -11.69 -6.72
N ASN A 404 -21.97 -13.00 -6.52
CA ASN A 404 -22.80 -13.91 -7.28
C ASN A 404 -23.75 -14.64 -6.32
N THR A 405 -25.04 -14.70 -6.65
CA THR A 405 -26.08 -15.34 -5.84
C THR A 405 -26.89 -16.30 -6.69
N GLN A 406 -27.11 -17.51 -6.17
CA GLN A 406 -28.04 -18.48 -6.76
C GLN A 406 -29.46 -18.21 -6.25
N LEU A 407 -30.43 -18.28 -7.15
CA LEU A 407 -31.85 -18.20 -6.86
C LEU A 407 -32.48 -19.60 -6.97
N GLU A 408 -33.63 -19.79 -6.33
CA GLU A 408 -34.42 -21.02 -6.50
C GLU A 408 -34.77 -21.27 -7.98
N GLY A 409 -34.92 -22.55 -8.34
CA GLY A 409 -35.29 -22.94 -9.71
C GLY A 409 -34.17 -22.76 -10.74
N GLY A 410 -32.91 -22.71 -10.31
CA GLY A 410 -31.75 -22.57 -11.20
C GLY A 410 -31.52 -21.14 -11.70
N GLY A 411 -32.18 -20.15 -11.08
CA GLY A 411 -31.90 -18.74 -11.33
C GLY A 411 -30.59 -18.30 -10.72
N TRP A 412 -30.08 -17.16 -11.16
CA TRP A 412 -28.87 -16.56 -10.60
C TRP A 412 -28.83 -15.06 -10.87
N LEU A 413 -28.10 -14.33 -10.03
CA LEU A 413 -27.84 -12.91 -10.15
C LEU A 413 -26.37 -12.63 -9.83
N SER A 414 -25.71 -11.83 -10.65
CA SER A 414 -24.32 -11.39 -10.46
C SER A 414 -24.20 -9.88 -10.62
N SER A 415 -23.23 -9.31 -9.91
CA SER A 415 -22.82 -7.90 -10.02
C SER A 415 -21.33 -7.80 -10.36
N ARG A 416 -20.98 -7.00 -11.38
CA ARG A 416 -19.59 -6.78 -11.82
C ARG A 416 -19.38 -5.40 -12.46
N GLY A 417 -18.13 -4.96 -12.58
CA GLY A 417 -17.75 -3.79 -13.37
C GLY A 417 -17.86 -4.03 -14.88
N CYS A 418 -18.40 -3.06 -15.62
CA CYS A 418 -18.58 -3.07 -17.07
C CYS A 418 -17.76 -1.95 -17.73
N PRO A 419 -16.68 -2.28 -18.45
CA PRO A 419 -15.80 -1.30 -19.08
C PRO A 419 -16.23 -0.91 -20.51
N ASP A 420 -17.32 -1.52 -21.01
CA ASP A 420 -17.84 -1.32 -22.36
C ASP A 420 -18.78 -0.13 -22.47
N ASP A 421 -19.43 0.24 -21.36
CA ASP A 421 -20.36 1.36 -21.28
C ASP A 421 -20.31 1.96 -19.87
N ALA A 422 -20.28 3.30 -19.78
CA ALA A 422 -20.25 3.99 -18.50
C ALA A 422 -20.91 5.36 -18.58
N TRP A 423 -21.46 5.81 -17.44
CA TRP A 423 -21.90 7.19 -17.31
C TRP A 423 -20.69 8.13 -17.12
N ASN A 424 -19.78 7.81 -16.18
CA ASN A 424 -18.50 8.51 -16.02
C ASN A 424 -17.36 7.60 -15.53
N GLY A 425 -16.14 7.98 -15.88
CA GLY A 425 -14.94 7.18 -15.68
C GLY A 425 -14.82 6.11 -16.75
N GLY A 426 -14.26 4.95 -16.41
CA GLY A 426 -14.03 3.85 -17.36
C GLY A 426 -14.97 2.66 -17.23
N CYS A 427 -15.78 2.58 -16.15
CA CYS A 427 -16.68 1.45 -15.89
C CYS A 427 -18.06 1.90 -15.38
N SER A 428 -19.08 1.08 -15.62
CA SER A 428 -20.37 1.07 -14.90
C SER A 428 -20.55 -0.19 -14.07
N LEU A 429 -21.62 -0.26 -13.26
CA LEU A 429 -22.07 -1.49 -12.63
C LEU A 429 -23.02 -2.24 -13.57
N LEU A 430 -22.69 -3.48 -13.90
CA LEU A 430 -23.58 -4.40 -14.60
C LEU A 430 -24.21 -5.38 -13.61
N LEU A 431 -25.54 -5.42 -13.60
CA LEU A 431 -26.33 -6.48 -12.97
C LEU A 431 -26.84 -7.41 -14.07
N GLU A 432 -26.48 -8.68 -14.01
CA GLU A 432 -26.90 -9.69 -14.98
C GLU A 432 -27.36 -10.96 -14.27
N GLY A 433 -28.27 -11.69 -14.89
CA GLY A 433 -28.81 -12.90 -14.29
C GLY A 433 -29.95 -13.51 -15.08
N VAL A 434 -30.37 -14.69 -14.64
CA VAL A 434 -31.57 -15.38 -15.13
C VAL A 434 -32.56 -15.45 -13.98
N ILE A 435 -33.73 -14.86 -14.18
CA ILE A 435 -34.86 -14.91 -13.24
C ILE A 435 -35.84 -15.96 -13.77
N PRO A 436 -35.98 -17.13 -13.13
CA PRO A 436 -36.91 -18.16 -13.57
C PRO A 436 -38.34 -17.64 -13.58
N ALA A 437 -39.15 -18.07 -14.55
CA ALA A 437 -40.56 -17.68 -14.63
C ALA A 437 -41.38 -18.09 -13.40
N THR A 438 -40.89 -19.08 -12.64
CA THR A 438 -41.47 -19.55 -11.39
C THR A 438 -41.04 -18.74 -10.16
N HIS A 439 -40.07 -17.84 -10.30
CA HIS A 439 -39.59 -17.00 -9.20
C HIS A 439 -40.60 -15.88 -8.92
N THR A 440 -41.16 -15.86 -7.71
CA THR A 440 -42.25 -14.95 -7.32
C THR A 440 -41.82 -13.88 -6.31
N SER A 441 -40.63 -14.02 -5.73
CA SER A 441 -40.08 -13.06 -4.76
C SER A 441 -39.35 -11.90 -5.47
N PRO A 442 -39.31 -10.69 -4.87
CA PRO A 442 -38.51 -9.59 -5.40
C PRO A 442 -37.02 -9.94 -5.45
N VAL A 443 -36.40 -9.70 -6.61
CA VAL A 443 -34.95 -9.81 -6.76
C VAL A 443 -34.31 -8.49 -6.33
N SER A 444 -33.44 -8.55 -5.32
CA SER A 444 -32.78 -7.36 -4.77
C SER A 444 -31.27 -7.49 -4.86
N ALA A 445 -30.60 -6.38 -5.16
CA ALA A 445 -29.15 -6.31 -5.23
C ALA A 445 -28.57 -5.35 -4.17
N LYS A 446 -27.67 -5.84 -3.32
CA LYS A 446 -26.98 -5.02 -2.31
C LYS A 446 -25.73 -4.42 -2.94
N ILE A 447 -25.76 -3.12 -3.25
CA ILE A 447 -24.69 -2.48 -4.03
C ILE A 447 -23.59 -1.86 -3.17
N PHE A 448 -23.96 -1.29 -2.02
CA PHE A 448 -23.00 -0.65 -1.12
C PHE A 448 -23.26 -1.05 0.33
N SER A 449 -22.19 -1.09 1.12
CA SER A 449 -22.23 -1.09 2.58
C SER A 449 -21.53 0.18 3.05
N LEU A 450 -22.27 1.12 3.63
CA LEU A 450 -21.79 2.48 3.93
C LEU A 450 -22.06 2.81 5.40
N ASN A 451 -21.09 3.46 6.03
CA ASN A 451 -21.30 4.12 7.32
C ASN A 451 -21.47 5.63 7.07
N VAL A 452 -22.72 6.07 6.98
CA VAL A 452 -23.06 7.47 6.66
C VAL A 452 -23.45 8.21 7.93
N ILE A 453 -22.66 9.23 8.29
CA ILE A 453 -22.99 10.14 9.38
C ILE A 453 -24.02 11.15 8.88
N LEU A 454 -25.25 11.04 9.38
CA LEU A 454 -26.30 12.02 9.09
C LEU A 454 -26.02 13.30 9.87
N ALA A 455 -26.03 14.44 9.19
CA ALA A 455 -25.97 15.74 9.86
C ALA A 455 -27.11 15.83 10.89
N PRO A 456 -26.88 16.40 12.08
CA PRO A 456 -27.95 16.64 13.03
C PRO A 456 -29.02 17.47 12.33
N LYS A 457 -30.28 17.01 12.42
CA LYS A 457 -31.42 17.82 11.96
C LYS A 457 -31.34 19.16 12.71
N LEU A 458 -31.10 20.24 11.97
CA LEU A 458 -31.35 21.59 12.45
C LEU A 458 -32.88 21.68 12.61
N TRP A 459 -33.37 21.53 13.85
CA TRP A 459 -34.78 21.72 14.21
C TRP A 459 -35.06 23.19 14.48
#